data_AF-A0A6V7J4L8-F1
#
_entry.id   AF-A0A6V7J4L8-F1
#
_cell.length_a   1.000
_cell.length_b   1.000
_cell.length_c   1.000
_cell.angle_alpha   90.00
_cell.angle_beta   90.00
_cell.angle_gamma   90.00
#
_symmetry.space_group_name_H-M   'P 1'
#
loop_
_entity.id
_entity.type
_entity.pdbx_description
1 polymer ?
#
loop_
_entity_poly.entity_id
_entity_poly.type
_entity_poly.pdbx_seq_one_letter_code
_entity_poly.pdbx_strand_id
1 'polypeptide(L)' 'SPEIGVSWPPVDPTAKSLKYLHISGPETPTIQENDNLGDKKFWESIDFDEHKPSKSRNRDEF' A
#
# COMPACT_ATOMS: atom_id res chain seq x y z
N SER A 1 6.28 -21.26 16.08
CA SER A 1 5.38 -20.27 15.47
C SER A 1 4.00 -20.44 16.07
N PRO A 2 3.22 -19.36 16.28
CA PRO A 2 1.84 -19.51 16.74
C PRO A 2 1.03 -20.36 15.76
N GLU A 3 0.22 -21.28 16.28
CA GLU A 3 -0.69 -22.10 15.48
C GLU A 3 -2.00 -21.32 15.25
N ILE A 4 -2.12 -20.73 14.06
CA ILE A 4 -3.25 -19.84 13.69
C ILE A 4 -4.29 -20.59 12.84
N GLY A 5 -4.12 -21.90 12.62
CA GLY A 5 -5.00 -22.72 11.78
C GLY A 5 -4.88 -22.47 10.27
N VAL A 6 -4.00 -21.55 9.85
CA VAL A 6 -3.71 -21.24 8.44
C VAL A 6 -2.22 -21.10 8.19
N SER A 7 -1.78 -21.48 6.98
CA SER A 7 -0.40 -21.28 6.54
C SER A 7 -0.20 -19.81 6.14
N TRP A 8 0.59 -19.08 6.92
CA TRP A 8 0.95 -17.70 6.62
C TRP A 8 2.39 -17.65 6.05
N PRO A 9 2.54 -17.53 4.71
CA PRO A 9 3.86 -17.51 4.10
C PRO A 9 4.60 -16.18 4.36
N PRO A 10 5.95 -16.18 4.34
CA PRO A 10 6.74 -14.94 4.33
C PRO A 10 6.39 -14.04 3.14
N VAL A 11 6.66 -12.75 3.30
CA VAL A 11 6.46 -11.76 2.23
C VAL A 11 7.46 -12.01 1.10
N ASP A 12 6.95 -12.07 -0.14
CA ASP A 12 7.74 -12.08 -1.36
C ASP A 12 7.85 -10.64 -1.92
N PRO A 13 9.03 -10.02 -1.91
CA PRO A 13 9.21 -8.64 -2.36
C PRO A 13 9.06 -8.48 -3.89
N THR A 14 9.09 -9.57 -4.64
CA THR A 14 8.92 -9.56 -6.11
C THR A 14 7.46 -9.74 -6.53
N ALA A 15 6.59 -10.16 -5.61
CA ALA A 15 5.18 -10.35 -5.89
C ALA A 15 4.47 -9.01 -6.12
N LYS A 16 3.60 -8.97 -7.14
CA LYS A 16 2.79 -7.79 -7.47
C LYS A 16 1.81 -7.43 -6.35
N SER A 17 1.22 -8.43 -5.71
CA SER A 17 0.23 -8.27 -4.65
C SER A 17 0.81 -8.70 -3.31
N LEU A 18 0.38 -8.04 -2.25
CA LEU A 18 0.75 -8.44 -0.89
C LEU A 18 -0.20 -9.54 -0.42
N LYS A 19 0.36 -10.68 0.01
CA LYS A 19 -0.37 -11.72 0.76
C LYS A 19 -0.29 -11.40 2.25
N TYR A 20 -1.43 -11.36 2.92
CA TYR A 20 -1.51 -11.00 4.34
C TYR A 20 -2.55 -11.85 5.07
N LEU A 21 -2.35 -11.97 6.38
CA LEU A 21 -3.33 -12.56 7.28
C LEU A 21 -4.47 -11.55 7.52
N HIS A 22 -5.66 -11.88 7.07
CA HIS A 22 -6.86 -11.08 7.30
C HIS A 22 -7.62 -11.60 8.53
N ILE A 23 -7.72 -10.73 9.54
CA ILE A 23 -8.46 -10.97 10.78
C ILE A 23 -9.65 -10.00 10.78
N SER A 24 -10.80 -10.46 10.27
CA SER A 24 -12.03 -9.65 10.20
C SER A 24 -12.98 -9.84 11.39
N GLY A 25 -12.68 -10.79 12.29
CA GLY A 25 -13.55 -11.12 13.41
C GLY A 25 -13.09 -12.38 14.15
N PRO A 26 -13.98 -13.00 14.96
CA PRO A 26 -13.68 -14.22 15.72
C PRO A 26 -13.64 -15.49 14.87
N GLU A 27 -14.01 -15.39 13.59
CA GLU A 27 -13.91 -16.47 12.63
C GLU A 27 -12.45 -16.83 12.33
N THR A 28 -12.24 -17.98 11.69
CA THR A 28 -10.92 -18.45 11.32
C THR A 28 -10.20 -17.41 10.46
N PRO A 29 -8.99 -16.96 10.85
CA PRO A 29 -8.20 -16.05 10.04
C PRO A 29 -7.96 -16.62 8.65
N THR A 30 -7.97 -15.78 7.62
CA THR A 30 -7.74 -16.22 6.24
C THR A 30 -6.55 -15.51 5.63
N ILE A 31 -5.88 -16.15 4.68
CA ILE A 31 -4.89 -15.45 3.86
C ILE A 31 -5.64 -14.76 2.72
N GLN A 32 -5.44 -13.46 2.59
CA GLN A 32 -5.93 -12.67 1.48
C GLN A 32 -4.78 -12.06 0.69
N GLU A 33 -5.09 -11.58 -0.51
CA GLU A 33 -4.13 -10.97 -1.43
C GLU A 33 -4.73 -9.69 -2.02
N ASN A 34 -3.96 -8.60 -2.03
CA ASN A 34 -4.39 -7.32 -2.61
C ASN A 34 -3.19 -6.58 -3.23
N ASP A 35 -3.36 -6.11 -4.46
CA ASP A 35 -2.35 -5.34 -5.20
C ASP A 35 -2.43 -3.82 -4.97
N ASN A 36 -3.43 -3.36 -4.22
CA ASN A 36 -3.66 -1.99 -3.81
C ASN A 36 -4.00 -1.89 -2.30
N LEU A 37 -3.36 -2.72 -1.47
CA LEU A 37 -3.57 -2.63 -0.02
C LEU A 37 -3.15 -1.23 0.49
N GLY A 38 -4.03 -0.59 1.27
CA GLY A 38 -3.77 0.75 1.81
C GLY A 38 -3.65 1.85 0.75
N ASP A 39 -4.31 1.68 -0.40
CA ASP A 39 -4.26 2.60 -1.53
C ASP A 39 -2.83 2.87 -2.02
N LYS A 40 -1.98 1.84 -1.98
CA LYS A 40 -0.59 1.92 -2.43
C LYS A 40 -0.44 2.58 -3.80
N LYS A 41 -1.31 2.27 -4.77
CA LYS A 41 -1.25 2.83 -6.13
C LYS A 41 -1.48 4.34 -6.12
N PHE A 42 -2.32 4.85 -5.23
CA PHE A 42 -2.50 6.29 -5.04
C PHE A 42 -1.22 6.93 -4.52
N TRP A 43 -0.62 6.37 -3.47
CA TRP A 43 0.63 6.90 -2.91
C TRP A 43 1.80 6.85 -3.90
N GLU A 44 1.91 5.80 -4.72
CA GLU A 44 2.90 5.70 -5.81
C GLU A 44 2.67 6.73 -6.93
N SER A 45 1.44 7.23 -7.09
CA SER A 45 1.11 8.26 -8.09
C SER A 45 1.50 9.67 -7.66
N ILE A 46 1.78 9.89 -6.37
CA ILE A 46 2.18 11.19 -5.87
C ILE A 46 3.67 11.39 -6.13
N ASP A 47 3.97 12.45 -6.86
CA ASP A 47 5.33 12.89 -7.14
C ASP A 47 5.89 13.66 -5.92
N PHE A 48 6.43 12.92 -4.95
CA PHE A 48 7.08 13.48 -3.76
C PHE A 48 8.47 14.04 -4.09
N ASP A 49 8.51 15.09 -4.90
CA ASP A 49 9.73 15.87 -5.12
C ASP A 49 9.58 17.25 -4.45
N GLU A 50 10.04 17.34 -3.20
CA GLU A 50 10.04 18.55 -2.37
C GLU A 50 10.91 19.68 -2.98
N HIS A 51 11.82 19.35 -3.90
CA HIS A 51 12.72 20.31 -4.53
C HIS A 51 12.21 20.86 -5.87
N LYS A 52 11.01 20.47 -6.31
CA LYS A 52 10.38 21.13 -7.47
C LYS A 52 9.97 22.55 -7.08
N PRO A 53 10.59 23.60 -7.65
CA PRO A 53 10.10 24.94 -7.43
C PRO A 53 8.67 25.00 -7.97
N SER A 54 7.70 25.31 -7.11
CA SER A 54 6.34 25.59 -7.56
C SER A 54 6.46 26.64 -8.67
N LYS A 55 5.93 26.34 -9.86
CA LYS A 55 5.82 27.37 -10.89
C LYS A 55 4.80 28.37 -10.38
N SER A 56 5.23 29.32 -9.56
CA SER A 56 4.48 30.53 -9.30
C SER A 56 4.28 31.17 -10.68
N ARG A 57 3.05 31.06 -11.17
CA ARG A 57 2.63 31.80 -12.35
C ARG A 57 2.64 33.25 -11.86
N ASN A 58 3.72 33.98 -12.14
CA ASN A 58 3.73 35.44 -11.97
C ASN A 58 2.55 35.94 -12.82
N ARG A 59 1.46 36.26 -12.12
CA ARG A 59 0.32 36.93 -12.69
C ARG A 59 0.73 38.38 -12.65
N ASP A 60 1.18 38.89 -13.80
CA ASP A 60 1.44 40.32 -13.97
C ASP A 60 0.11 41.05 -13.68
N GLU A 61 -0.01 41.59 -12.48
CA GLU A 61 -1.04 42.56 -12.14
C GLU A 61 -0.53 43.92 -12.67
N PHE A 62 -1.28 44.45 -13.63
CA PHE A 62 -1.07 45.75 -14.29
C PHE A 62 -1.16 46.92 -13.30
#